data_AF-A0A0G3EE87-F1
#
_entry.id   AF-A0A0G3EE87-F1
#
_cell.length_a   1.000
_cell.length_b   1.000
_cell.length_c   1.000
_cell.angle_alpha   90.00
_cell.angle_beta   90.00
_cell.angle_gamma   90.00
#
_symmetry.space_group_name_H-M   'P 1'
#
loop_
_entity.id
_entity.type
_entity.pdbx_description
1 polymer ?
#
loop_
_entity_poly.entity_id
_entity_poly.type
_entity_poly.pdbx_seq_one_letter_code
_entity_poly.pdbx_strand_id
1 'polypeptide(L)' 'MEQGAHHHLAATLFEQKQVTLVQAAKIADLSVEEFLEVLKVSNIDAVDYSPAELEDEQSVFE' A
#
# COMPACT_ATOMS: atom_id res chain seq x y z
N MET A 1 -4.83 -14.43 -18.48
CA MET A 1 -5.60 -13.83 -17.35
C MET A 1 -4.78 -13.98 -16.08
N GLU A 2 -3.55 -13.44 -16.07
CA GLU A 2 -2.55 -13.77 -15.03
C GLU A 2 -2.13 -12.56 -14.19
N GLN A 3 -2.34 -11.34 -14.70
CA GLN A 3 -1.99 -10.09 -14.02
C GLN A 3 -2.75 -9.87 -12.71
N GLY A 4 -4.03 -10.27 -12.63
CA GLY A 4 -4.84 -10.09 -11.42
C GLY A 4 -4.38 -10.93 -10.22
N ALA A 5 -3.79 -12.11 -10.46
CA ALA A 5 -3.35 -13.00 -9.39
C ALA A 5 -2.11 -12.45 -8.66
N HIS A 6 -1.17 -11.85 -9.40
CA HIS A 6 0.04 -11.25 -8.81
C HIS A 6 -0.28 -9.99 -8.01
N HIS A 7 -1.25 -9.19 -8.47
CA HIS A 7 -1.69 -8.00 -7.75
C HIS A 7 -2.34 -8.38 -6.42
N HIS A 8 -3.26 -9.36 -6.43
CA HIS A 8 -3.93 -9.81 -5.22
C HIS A 8 -2.93 -10.43 -4.23
N LEU A 9 -2.02 -11.29 -4.72
CA LEU A 9 -0.99 -11.89 -3.89
C LEU A 9 -0.05 -10.85 -3.28
N ALA A 10 0.39 -9.86 -4.06
CA ALA A 10 1.23 -8.78 -3.57
C ALA A 10 0.53 -7.93 -2.50
N ALA A 11 -0.76 -7.60 -2.69
CA ALA A 11 -1.58 -6.91 -1.70
C ALA A 11 -1.71 -7.71 -0.40
N THR A 12 -2.02 -9.01 -0.49
CA THR A 12 -2.14 -9.89 0.69
C THR A 12 -0.82 -10.02 1.45
N LEU A 13 0.31 -10.17 0.75
CA LEU A 13 1.63 -10.26 1.39
C LEU A 13 2.04 -8.94 2.07
N PHE A 14 1.67 -7.82 1.46
CA PHE A 14 1.88 -6.49 2.04
C PHE A 14 1.02 -6.28 3.30
N GLU A 15 -0.26 -6.63 3.24
CA GLU A 15 -1.19 -6.58 4.39
C GLU A 15 -0.70 -7.43 5.57
N GLN A 16 -0.15 -8.62 5.30
CA GLN A 16 0.43 -9.50 6.31
C GLN A 16 1.81 -9.05 6.82
N LYS A 17 2.28 -7.87 6.40
CA LYS A 17 3.60 -7.30 6.72
C LYS A 17 4.77 -8.26 6.39
N GLN A 18 4.58 -9.16 5.42
CA GLN A 18 5.60 -10.14 4.99
C GLN A 18 6.58 -9.54 3.98
N VAL A 19 6.14 -8.51 3.25
CA VAL A 19 6.93 -7.80 2.25
C VAL A 19 6.76 -6.30 2.41
N THR A 20 7.81 -5.54 2.08
CA THR A 20 7.74 -4.08 2.01
C THR A 20 6.96 -3.61 0.78
N LEU A 21 6.48 -2.36 0.79
CA LEU A 21 5.76 -1.75 -0.33
C LEU A 21 6.51 -1.91 -1.68
N VAL A 22 7.83 -1.68 -1.67
CA VAL A 22 8.69 -1.81 -2.85
C VAL A 22 8.80 -3.27 -3.33
N GLN A 23 8.81 -4.23 -2.41
CA GLN A 23 8.85 -5.65 -2.75
C GLN A 23 7.50 -6.14 -3.27
N ALA A 24 6.40 -5.68 -2.68
CA ALA A 24 5.05 -5.98 -3.15
C ALA A 24 4.82 -5.44 -4.57
N ALA A 25 5.22 -4.19 -4.84
CA ALA A 25 5.18 -3.60 -6.17
C ALA A 25 5.97 -4.42 -7.20
N LYS A 26 7.17 -4.90 -6.83
CA LYS A 26 7.97 -5.81 -7.68
C LYS A 26 7.29 -7.15 -7.95
N ILE A 27 6.60 -7.73 -6.95
CA ILE A 27 5.85 -8.99 -7.12
C ILE A 27 4.67 -8.80 -8.08
N ALA A 28 4.03 -7.64 -8.03
CA ALA A 28 2.96 -7.25 -8.93
C ALA A 28 3.45 -6.84 -10.33
N ASP A 29 4.77 -6.75 -10.57
CA ASP A 29 5.37 -6.15 -11.77
C ASP A 29 4.89 -4.71 -12.02
N LEU A 30 4.66 -3.97 -10.93
CA LEU A 30 4.18 -2.59 -10.93
C LEU A 30 5.22 -1.64 -10.35
N SER A 31 5.15 -0.38 -10.76
CA SER A 31 5.79 0.72 -10.04
C SER A 31 5.15 0.89 -8.66
N VAL A 32 5.88 1.49 -7.72
CA VAL A 32 5.36 1.75 -6.37
C VAL A 32 4.08 2.60 -6.41
N GLU A 33 4.04 3.63 -7.27
CA GLU A 33 2.85 4.48 -7.47
C GLU A 33 1.64 3.68 -7.98
N GLU A 34 1.86 2.82 -8.98
CA GLU A 34 0.80 1.94 -9.51
C GLU A 34 0.31 0.94 -8.46
N PHE A 35 1.21 0.45 -7.61
CA PHE A 35 0.86 -0.47 -6.53
C PHE A 35 0.07 0.23 -5.41
N LEU A 36 0.30 1.53 -5.16
CA LEU A 36 -0.52 2.32 -4.22
C LEU A 36 -1.98 2.41 -4.67
N GLU A 37 -2.23 2.54 -5.98
CA GLU A 37 -3.60 2.52 -6.52
C GLU A 37 -4.25 1.13 -6.34
N VAL A 38 -3.48 0.03 -6.45
CA VAL A 38 -3.97 -1.33 -6.15
C VAL A 38 -4.36 -1.47 -4.68
N LEU A 39 -3.54 -0.93 -3.75
CA LEU A 39 -3.85 -0.94 -2.32
C LEU A 39 -5.10 -0.13 -2.01
N LYS A 40 -5.26 1.03 -2.63
CA LYS A 40 -6.44 1.90 -2.49
C LYS A 40 -7.73 1.22 -2.95
N VAL A 41 -7.72 0.55 -4.11
CA VAL A 41 -8.87 -0.22 -4.60
C VAL A 41 -9.15 -1.44 -3.72
N SER A 42 -8.11 -2.01 -3.10
CA SER A 42 -8.21 -3.15 -2.19
C SER A 42 -8.54 -2.75 -0.75
N ASN A 43 -8.67 -1.45 -0.46
CA ASN A 43 -8.92 -0.89 0.88
C ASN A 43 -7.87 -1.32 1.92
N ILE A 44 -6.61 -1.43 1.49
CA ILE A 44 -5.45 -1.74 2.33
C ILE A 44 -4.67 -0.44 2.57
N ASP A 45 -4.45 -0.09 3.83
CA ASP A 45 -3.64 1.08 4.19
C ASP A 45 -2.18 0.87 3.78
N ALA A 46 -1.69 1.73 2.89
CA ALA A 46 -0.30 1.70 2.41
C ALA A 46 0.71 2.19 3.46
N VAL A 47 0.22 2.85 4.50
CA VAL A 47 1.01 3.46 5.56
C VAL A 47 0.38 3.13 6.91
N ASP A 48 1.21 2.95 7.93
CA ASP A 48 0.76 2.66 9.30
C ASP A 48 0.32 3.95 10.04
N TYR A 49 0.14 5.07 9.34
CA TYR A 49 -0.39 6.28 9.93
C TYR A 49 -1.87 6.07 10.22
N SER A 50 -2.20 5.92 11.50
CA SER A 50 -3.60 6.06 11.92
C SER A 50 -4.08 7.46 11.53
N PRO A 51 -5.33 7.65 11.08
CA PRO A 51 -5.85 8.98 10.75
C PRO A 51 -5.73 9.98 11.92
N ALA A 52 -5.68 9.46 13.15
CA ALA A 52 -5.43 10.23 14.37
C ALA A 52 -4.01 10.83 14.47
N GLU A 53 -3.00 10.27 13.79
CA GLU A 53 -1.63 10.83 13.77
C GLU A 53 -1.44 11.88 12.68
N LEU A 54 -2.32 11.90 11.66
CA LEU A 54 -2.30 12.91 10.59
C LEU A 54 -2.88 14.27 11.02
N GLU A 55 -3.69 14.30 12.08
CA GLU A 55 -4.23 15.55 12.65
C GLU A 55 -3.18 16.35 13.42
N ASP A 56 -2.20 15.70 14.04
CA ASP A 56 -1.19 16.36 14.90
C ASP A 56 -0.16 17.17 14.07
N GLU A 57 0.17 16.73 12.86
CA GLU A 57 1.13 17.42 11.97
C GLU A 57 0.54 18.66 11.28
N GLN A 58 -0.79 18.80 11.22
CA GLN A 58 -1.45 19.94 10.56
C GLN A 58 -1.55 21.18 11.48
N SER A 59 -1.45 20.99 12.81
CA SER A 59 -1.49 22.10 13.79
C SER A 59 -0.14 22.76 14.07
N VAL A 60 0.97 22.30 13.47
CA VAL A 60 2.30 22.88 13.68
C VAL A 60 2.56 24.12 12.80
N PHE A 61 1.64 24.46 11.88
CA PHE A 61 1.76 25.59 10.95
C PHE A 61 0.90 26.83 11.30
N GLU A 62 0.29 26.90 12.48
CA GLU A 62 -0.40 28.13 12.98
C GLU A 62 0.41 28.92 14.01
#